data_AF-A0A0R3U0N4-F1
#
_entry.id   AF-A0A0R3U0N4-F1
#
_cell.length_a   1.000
_cell.length_b   1.000
_cell.length_c   1.000
_cell.angle_alpha   90.00
_cell.angle_beta   90.00
_cell.angle_gamma   90.00
#
_symmetry.space_group_name_H-M   'P 1'
#
loop_
_entity.id
_entity.type
_entity.pdbx_description
1 polymer ?
#
loop_
_entity_poly.entity_id
_entity_poly.type
_entity_poly.pdbx_seq_one_letter_code
_entity_poly.pdbx_strand_id
1 'polypeptide(L)'
;MIDSPASREIAAALDLIKDPSNEILECRYCTERCLYLSIKCEPELSFLLFIPVEYPSEKLKICQLSEGVTIGDIKKSIYNISDAVLMIMTVVCTEFKKPIPRLAVKQNPGLYLEWMFDLINIGAVKTSEE
;
A
#
# COMPACT_ATOMS: atom_id res chain seq x y z
N MET A 1 4.43 -10.21 -25.76
CA MET A 1 4.11 -9.37 -24.58
C MET A 1 5.42 -8.90 -24.01
N ILE A 2 5.71 -7.60 -24.05
CA ILE A 2 6.90 -7.06 -23.39
C ILE A 2 6.60 -7.07 -21.90
N ASP A 3 7.33 -7.91 -21.18
CA ASP A 3 7.23 -8.07 -19.74
C ASP A 3 7.83 -6.82 -19.07
N SER A 4 6.98 -5.80 -18.87
CA SER A 4 7.43 -4.52 -18.33
C SER A 4 7.79 -4.66 -16.83
N PRO A 5 8.73 -3.85 -16.31
CA PRO A 5 9.03 -3.84 -14.88
C PRO A 5 7.78 -3.65 -14.01
N ALA A 6 6.87 -2.76 -14.43
CA ALA A 6 5.59 -2.55 -13.78
C ALA A 6 4.73 -3.82 -13.74
N SER A 7 4.62 -4.56 -14.86
CA SER A 7 3.82 -5.78 -14.94
C SER A 7 4.27 -6.85 -13.94
N ARG A 8 5.59 -7.05 -13.80
CA ARG A 8 6.16 -8.00 -12.83
C ARG A 8 5.88 -7.61 -11.39
N GLU A 9 6.07 -6.33 -11.06
CA GLU A 9 5.85 -5.86 -9.71
C GLU A 9 4.37 -5.76 -9.33
N ILE A 10 3.49 -5.48 -10.28
CA ILE A 10 2.04 -5.57 -10.11
C ILE A 10 1.66 -7.01 -9.79
N ALA A 11 2.18 -7.99 -10.54
CA ALA A 11 1.89 -9.40 -10.27
C ALA A 11 2.33 -9.79 -8.85
N ALA A 12 3.55 -9.41 -8.44
CA ALA A 12 4.03 -9.64 -7.09
C ALA A 12 3.13 -8.96 -6.03
N ALA A 13 2.72 -7.71 -6.24
CA ALA A 13 1.81 -7.01 -5.34
C ALA A 13 0.44 -7.70 -5.24
N LEU A 14 -0.10 -8.17 -6.37
CA LEU A 14 -1.36 -8.91 -6.40
C LEU A 14 -1.26 -10.25 -5.67
N ASP A 15 -0.11 -10.93 -5.71
CA ASP A 15 0.10 -12.16 -4.95
C ASP A 15 0.03 -11.90 -3.43
N LEU A 16 0.55 -10.76 -2.95
CA LEU A 16 0.38 -10.36 -1.54
C LEU A 16 -1.09 -10.12 -1.19
N ILE A 17 -1.80 -9.41 -2.07
CA ILE A 17 -3.20 -9.04 -1.84
C ILE A 17 -4.09 -10.28 -1.87
N LYS A 18 -3.77 -11.27 -2.70
CA LYS A 18 -4.50 -12.54 -2.80
C LYS A 18 -4.08 -13.57 -1.76
N ASP A 19 -3.07 -13.28 -0.94
CA ASP A 19 -2.65 -14.19 0.11
C ASP A 19 -3.83 -14.50 1.05
N PRO A 20 -4.10 -15.78 1.39
CA PRO A 20 -5.24 -16.13 2.23
C PRO A 20 -5.22 -15.52 3.64
N SER A 21 -4.04 -15.12 4.14
CA SER A 21 -3.94 -14.42 5.43
C SER A 21 -4.24 -12.92 5.34
N ASN A 22 -4.49 -12.39 4.13
CA ASN A 22 -4.87 -11.01 3.95
C ASN A 22 -6.35 -10.78 4.26
N GLU A 23 -6.61 -10.20 5.44
CA GLU A 23 -7.94 -9.76 5.87
C GLU A 23 -8.17 -8.24 5.72
N ILE A 24 -7.19 -7.49 5.24
CA ILE A 24 -7.22 -6.02 5.30
C ILE A 24 -7.57 -5.34 3.98
N LEU A 25 -7.00 -5.80 2.87
CA LEU A 25 -7.11 -5.14 1.58
C LEU A 25 -7.63 -6.08 0.51
N GLU A 26 -8.35 -5.52 -0.44
CA GLU A 26 -8.71 -6.19 -1.68
C GLU A 26 -8.38 -5.29 -2.87
N CYS A 27 -7.97 -5.88 -3.99
CA CYS A 27 -7.80 -5.14 -5.22
C CYS A 27 -9.11 -5.18 -6.01
N ARG A 28 -9.79 -4.04 -6.13
CA ARG A 28 -11.05 -3.94 -6.91
C ARG A 28 -10.79 -3.69 -8.39
N TYR A 29 -9.67 -3.04 -8.72
CA TYR A 29 -9.31 -2.71 -10.08
C TYR A 29 -7.79 -2.67 -10.25
N CYS A 30 -7.31 -3.23 -11.36
CA CYS A 30 -5.90 -3.33 -11.68
C CYS A 30 -5.68 -3.13 -13.18
N THR A 31 -4.72 -2.28 -13.52
CA THR A 31 -4.17 -2.13 -14.88
C THR A 31 -2.66 -1.91 -14.80
N GLU A 32 -1.98 -1.86 -15.94
CA GLU A 32 -0.57 -1.48 -16.02
C GLU A 32 -0.28 -0.05 -15.51
N ARG A 33 -1.32 0.77 -15.30
CA ARG A 33 -1.22 2.17 -14.89
C ARG A 33 -1.74 2.44 -13.49
N CYS A 34 -2.44 1.49 -12.87
CA CYS A 34 -2.96 1.71 -11.53
C CYS A 34 -3.36 0.44 -10.80
N LEU A 35 -3.32 0.54 -9.47
CA LEU A 35 -3.94 -0.41 -8.54
C LEU A 35 -4.92 0.34 -7.64
N TYR A 36 -6.17 -0.10 -7.62
CA TYR A 36 -7.18 0.38 -6.68
C TYR A 36 -7.38 -0.65 -5.57
N LEU A 37 -7.08 -0.26 -4.34
CA LEU A 37 -7.07 -1.10 -3.16
C LEU A 37 -8.13 -0.61 -2.17
N SER A 38 -9.14 -1.41 -1.90
CA SER A 38 -10.17 -1.11 -0.89
C SER A 38 -9.84 -1.79 0.42
N ILE A 39 -10.19 -1.14 1.54
CA ILE A 39 -10.11 -1.77 2.86
C ILE A 39 -11.33 -2.67 3.05
N LYS A 40 -11.11 -3.96 3.34
CA LYS A 40 -12.19 -4.97 3.40
C LYS A 40 -13.24 -4.66 4.47
N CYS A 41 -12.82 -4.14 5.62
CA CYS A 41 -13.72 -3.81 6.73
C CYS A 41 -14.35 -2.41 6.62
N GLU A 42 -13.79 -1.53 5.80
CA GLU A 42 -14.30 -0.18 5.55
C GLU A 42 -14.15 0.18 4.06
N PRO A 43 -15.03 -0.33 3.18
CA PRO A 43 -14.88 -0.16 1.73
C PRO A 43 -14.98 1.29 1.24
N GLU A 44 -15.51 2.18 2.08
CA GLU A 44 -15.56 3.64 1.86
C GLU A 44 -14.16 4.24 1.83
N LEU A 45 -13.20 3.66 2.56
CA LEU A 45 -11.80 4.02 2.53
C LEU A 45 -11.04 3.15 1.52
N SER A 46 -10.29 3.80 0.64
CA SER A 46 -9.48 3.10 -0.37
C SER A 46 -8.21 3.86 -0.73
N PHE A 47 -7.34 3.19 -1.45
CA PHE A 47 -6.10 3.73 -1.96
C PHE A 47 -6.02 3.52 -3.46
N LEU A 48 -5.60 4.55 -4.17
CA LEU A 48 -5.29 4.48 -5.59
C LEU A 48 -3.81 4.73 -5.79
N LEU A 49 -3.10 3.69 -6.22
CA LEU A 49 -1.71 3.75 -6.63
C LEU A 49 -1.65 3.97 -8.13
N PHE A 50 -1.16 5.14 -8.56
CA PHE A 50 -0.90 5.44 -9.95
C PHE A 50 0.54 5.09 -10.34
N ILE A 51 0.67 4.42 -11.48
CA ILE A 51 1.92 3.96 -12.07
C ILE A 51 2.15 4.79 -13.34
N PRO A 52 3.16 5.69 -13.36
CA PRO A 52 3.39 6.60 -14.48
C PRO A 52 3.87 5.86 -15.73
N VAL A 53 3.83 6.55 -16.87
CA VAL A 53 4.25 5.96 -18.16
C VAL A 53 5.71 5.59 -18.16
N GLU A 54 6.51 6.46 -17.56
CA GLU A 54 7.95 6.42 -17.48
C GLU A 54 8.43 5.65 -16.23
N TYR A 55 7.58 4.84 -15.59
CA TYR A 55 8.00 3.99 -14.47
C TYR A 55 9.15 3.05 -14.89
N PRO A 56 10.25 2.90 -14.11
CA PRO A 56 10.48 3.45 -12.77
C PRO A 56 11.20 4.81 -12.71
N SER A 57 11.46 5.46 -13.85
CA SER A 57 12.09 6.79 -13.88
C SER A 57 11.20 7.86 -13.24
N GLU A 58 9.88 7.76 -13.42
CA GLU A 58 8.91 8.57 -12.67
C GLU A 58 8.38 7.83 -11.42
N LYS A 59 8.25 8.60 -10.34
CA LYS A 59 7.77 8.11 -9.03
C LYS A 59 6.29 7.76 -9.06
N LEU A 60 5.93 6.68 -8.35
CA LEU A 60 4.53 6.31 -8.13
C LEU A 60 3.80 7.43 -7.37
N LYS A 61 2.49 7.53 -7.59
CA LYS A 61 1.63 8.44 -6.80
C LYS A 61 0.61 7.62 -6.02
N ILE A 62 0.48 7.91 -4.73
CA ILE A 62 -0.48 7.27 -3.83
C ILE A 62 -1.51 8.31 -3.43
N CYS A 63 -2.78 7.99 -3.68
CA CYS A 63 -3.92 8.77 -3.23
C CYS A 63 -4.72 7.95 -2.24
N GLN A 64 -5.07 8.53 -1.10
CA GLN A 64 -6.11 7.99 -0.23
C GLN A 64 -7.46 8.56 -0.66
N LEU A 65 -8.49 7.74 -0.64
CA LEU A 65 -9.84 8.10 -1.05
C LEU A 65 -10.82 7.78 0.09
N SER A 66 -11.84 8.62 0.23
CA SER A 66 -13.04 8.37 1.05
C SER A 66 -14.26 8.56 0.16
N GLU A 67 -15.13 7.55 0.08
CA GLU A 67 -16.30 7.52 -0.81
C GLU A 67 -15.94 7.84 -2.29
N GLY A 68 -14.75 7.44 -2.72
CA GLY A 68 -14.24 7.69 -4.07
C GLY A 68 -13.69 9.11 -4.31
N VAL A 69 -13.69 9.97 -3.29
CA VAL A 69 -13.11 11.32 -3.35
C VAL A 69 -11.74 11.32 -2.71
N THR A 70 -10.76 11.96 -3.33
CA THR A 70 -9.40 12.08 -2.77
C THR A 70 -9.42 12.85 -1.46
N ILE A 71 -8.83 12.24 -0.42
CA ILE A 71 -8.62 12.86 0.88
C ILE A 71 -7.11 13.05 1.12
N GLY A 72 -6.74 14.22 1.64
CA GLY A 72 -5.35 14.58 1.90
C GLY A 72 -4.51 14.81 0.63
N ASP A 73 -3.19 14.84 0.82
CA ASP A 73 -2.24 15.09 -0.27
C ASP A 73 -1.92 13.82 -1.06
N ILE A 74 -1.76 13.98 -2.37
CA ILE A 74 -1.17 12.94 -3.22
C ILE A 74 0.32 12.79 -2.85
N LYS A 75 0.71 11.60 -2.37
CA LYS A 75 2.09 11.32 -1.99
C LYS A 75 2.85 10.72 -3.17
N LYS A 76 4.03 11.26 -3.48
CA LYS A 76 4.97 10.63 -4.42
C LYS A 76 5.81 9.61 -3.66
N SER A 77 5.75 8.35 -4.07
CA SER A 77 6.52 7.28 -3.45
C SER A 77 7.87 7.12 -4.15
N ILE A 78 8.94 6.98 -3.37
CA ILE A 78 10.25 6.55 -3.88
C ILE A 78 10.35 5.02 -4.01
N TYR A 79 9.35 4.31 -3.50
CA TYR A 79 9.32 2.86 -3.48
C TYR A 79 8.82 2.30 -4.82
N ASN A 80 9.16 1.04 -5.07
CA ASN A 80 8.59 0.26 -6.15
C ASN A 80 7.12 -0.11 -5.83
N ILE A 81 6.39 -0.73 -6.76
CA ILE A 81 4.95 -0.97 -6.63
C ILE A 81 4.65 -1.90 -5.46
N SER A 82 5.45 -2.96 -5.32
CA SER A 82 5.31 -3.96 -4.26
C SER A 82 5.55 -3.39 -2.87
N ASP A 83 6.64 -2.64 -2.70
CA ASP A 83 6.96 -1.96 -1.44
C ASP A 83 5.91 -0.90 -1.09
N ALA A 84 5.38 -0.17 -2.08
CA ALA A 84 4.28 0.77 -1.86
C ALA A 84 3.00 0.08 -1.35
N VAL A 85 2.69 -1.11 -1.87
CA VAL A 85 1.56 -1.93 -1.41
C VAL A 85 1.80 -2.46 0.00
N LEU A 86 3.02 -2.91 0.31
CA LEU A 86 3.43 -3.30 1.66
C LEU A 86 3.26 -2.14 2.65
N MET A 87 3.61 -0.92 2.25
CA MET A 87 3.43 0.29 3.06
C MET A 87 1.95 0.51 3.38
N ILE A 88 1.09 0.48 2.37
CA ILE A 88 -0.35 0.64 2.53
C ILE A 88 -0.91 -0.46 3.45
N MET A 89 -0.49 -1.72 3.25
CA MET A 89 -0.88 -2.82 4.12
C MET A 89 -0.46 -2.58 5.57
N THR A 90 0.76 -2.11 5.80
CA THR A 90 1.28 -1.84 7.15
C THR A 90 0.46 -0.74 7.83
N VAL A 91 0.20 0.37 7.13
CA VAL A 91 -0.62 1.48 7.65
C VAL A 91 -2.03 0.99 8.03
N VAL A 92 -2.69 0.26 7.14
CA VAL A 92 -4.04 -0.26 7.38
C VAL A 92 -4.04 -1.29 8.52
N CYS A 93 -3.06 -2.19 8.56
CA CYS A 93 -2.92 -3.15 9.67
C CYS A 93 -2.77 -2.45 11.02
N THR A 94 -1.95 -1.41 11.10
CA THR A 94 -1.73 -0.65 12.32
C THR A 94 -3.01 0.09 12.75
N GLU A 95 -3.65 0.81 11.83
CA GLU A 95 -4.87 1.58 12.10
C GLU A 95 -6.02 0.68 12.59
N PHE A 96 -6.29 -0.41 11.86
CA PHE A 96 -7.38 -1.34 12.15
C PHE A 96 -7.00 -2.44 13.14
N LYS A 97 -5.78 -2.39 13.71
CA LYS A 97 -5.25 -3.39 14.65
C LYS A 97 -5.38 -4.83 14.12
N LYS A 98 -5.12 -5.01 12.83
CA LYS A 98 -5.16 -6.29 12.12
C LYS A 98 -3.75 -6.84 11.90
N PRO A 99 -3.57 -8.17 11.91
CA PRO A 99 -2.26 -8.75 11.61
C PRO A 99 -1.88 -8.46 10.15
N ILE A 100 -0.59 -8.18 9.92
CA ILE A 100 -0.06 -8.04 8.56
C ILE A 100 -0.04 -9.40 7.85
N PRO A 101 -0.39 -9.47 6.55
CA PRO A 101 -0.37 -10.73 5.81
C PRO A 101 1.04 -11.34 5.81
N ARG A 102 1.13 -12.66 6.00
CA ARG A 102 2.42 -13.36 6.14
C ARG A 102 3.33 -13.18 4.94
N LEU A 103 2.75 -13.17 3.73
CA LEU A 103 3.50 -13.02 2.49
C LEU A 103 4.03 -11.59 2.33
N ALA A 104 3.30 -10.59 2.82
CA ALA A 104 3.71 -9.19 2.79
C ALA A 104 5.00 -8.97 3.61
N VAL A 105 5.08 -9.52 4.82
CA VAL A 105 6.30 -9.46 5.65
C VAL A 105 7.49 -10.12 4.97
N LYS A 106 7.28 -11.24 4.27
CA LYS A 106 8.36 -11.98 3.59
C LYS A 106 8.91 -11.25 2.38
N GLN A 107 8.13 -10.37 1.76
CA GLN A 107 8.55 -9.68 0.54
C GLN A 107 9.70 -8.71 0.82
N ASN A 108 9.56 -7.89 1.87
CA ASN A 108 10.61 -6.98 2.29
C ASN A 108 10.64 -6.88 3.83
N PRO A 109 11.23 -7.87 4.53
CA PRO A 109 11.24 -7.90 5.99
C PRO A 109 11.96 -6.70 6.61
N GLY A 110 13.02 -6.21 5.96
CA GLY A 110 13.77 -5.05 6.43
C GLY A 110 12.93 -3.78 6.46
N LEU A 111 12.25 -3.49 5.33
CA LEU A 111 11.39 -2.31 5.21
C LEU A 111 10.17 -2.40 6.14
N TYR A 112 9.58 -3.58 6.30
CA TYR A 112 8.51 -3.78 7.28
C TYR A 112 8.98 -3.49 8.71
N LEU A 113 10.16 -3.98 9.11
CA LEU A 113 10.70 -3.72 10.45
C LEU A 113 11.01 -2.24 10.67
N GLU A 114 11.55 -1.56 9.67
CA GLU A 114 11.79 -0.11 9.68
C GLU A 114 10.48 0.65 9.92
N TRP A 115 9.41 0.34 9.17
CA TRP A 115 8.13 1.00 9.35
C TRP A 115 7.43 0.65 10.66
N MET A 116 7.51 -0.60 11.12
CA MET A 116 6.98 -0.93 12.45
C MET A 116 7.71 -0.13 13.53
N PHE A 117 9.03 0.03 13.41
CA PHE A 117 9.81 0.86 14.33
C PHE A 117 9.39 2.33 14.25
N ASP A 118 9.27 2.89 13.04
CA ASP A 118 8.85 4.27 12.84
C ASP A 118 7.42 4.50 13.32
N LEU A 119 6.46 3.62 13.02
CA LEU A 119 5.07 3.76 13.46
C LEU A 119 4.95 3.67 14.99
N ILE A 120 5.74 2.81 15.64
CA ILE A 120 5.76 2.70 17.10
C ILE A 120 6.42 3.94 17.74
N ASN A 121 7.54 4.41 17.20
CA ASN A 121 8.33 5.47 17.83
C ASN A 121 7.90 6.88 17.43
N ILE A 122 7.39 7.08 16.22
CA ILE A 122 6.91 8.36 15.70
C ILE A 122 5.41 8.50 15.98
N GLY A 123 4.65 7.39 16.02
CA GLY A 123 3.25 7.35 16.49
C GLY A 123 3.08 7.50 18.01
N ALA A 124 4.18 7.54 18.78
CA ALA A 124 4.20 7.95 20.19
C ALA A 124 4.53 9.45 20.37
N VAL A 125 4.61 10.23 19.29
CA VAL A 125 4.83 11.69 19.36
C VAL A 125 3.51 12.41 19.16
N LYS A 126 2.84 12.65 20.30
CA LYS A 126 1.80 13.64 20.60
C LYS A 126 0.36 13.35 20.12
N THR A 127 -0.33 12.51 20.88
CA THR A 127 -1.51 13.03 21.59
C THR A 127 -1.00 13.97 22.67
N SER A 128 -0.80 15.25 22.34
CA SER A 128 -0.88 16.27 23.38
C SER A 128 -2.36 16.37 23.73
N GLU A 129 -2.69 15.75 24.86
CA GLU A 129 -3.76 16.20 25.73
C GLU A 129 -3.59 17.71 25.99
N GLU A 130 -4.74 18.38 26.11
CA GLU A 130 -5.02 19.80 26.45
C GLU A 130 -4.89 20.86 25.35
#